data_AF-A0A0A0UZA3-F1
#
_entry.id   AF-A0A0A0UZA3-F1
#
_cell.length_a   1.000
_cell.length_b   1.000
_cell.length_c   1.000
_cell.angle_alpha   90.00
_cell.angle_beta   90.00
_cell.angle_gamma   90.00
#
_symmetry.space_group_name_H-M   'P 1'
#
loop_
_entity.id
_entity.type
_entity.pdbx_description
1 polymer ?
#
loop_
_entity_poly.entity_id
_entity_poly.type
_entity_poly.pdbx_seq_one_letter_code
_entity_poly.pdbx_strand_id
1 'polypeptide(L)'
;MKFLNNLNKDKKIIIVLSFLLLLVFAGYQTNSTIKNIKIKNLENEINELSLNIENSNRKVYAASNFTPNENIETENKEQKEVINIESNENDITPYRTIKERFIDIAKDIKKEYDESINDTEAISFETMDLSTLTDNQIKKTLEKLPNKKFNIKIEENKLGNNNFYKIILLQ
;
A
#
# COMPACT_ATOMS: atom_id res chain seq x y z
N MET A 1 -52.40 14.23 4.12
CA MET A 1 -52.70 13.91 5.54
C MET A 1 -54.17 13.58 5.84
N LYS A 2 -55.15 13.83 4.95
CA LYS A 2 -56.58 13.55 5.21
C LYS A 2 -56.99 12.07 5.11
N PHE A 3 -56.21 11.22 4.44
CA PHE A 3 -56.51 9.78 4.28
C PHE A 3 -56.21 8.94 5.53
N LEU A 4 -55.21 9.34 6.31
CA LEU A 4 -54.79 8.59 7.49
C LEU A 4 -55.82 8.69 8.62
N ASN A 5 -56.46 9.84 8.82
CA ASN A 5 -57.35 10.04 9.97
C ASN A 5 -58.62 9.17 9.96
N ASN A 6 -59.11 8.78 8.77
CA ASN A 6 -60.35 8.02 8.61
C ASN A 6 -60.19 6.49 8.64
N LEU A 7 -58.98 6.00 8.94
CA LEU A 7 -58.66 4.57 9.00
C LEU A 7 -58.74 4.00 10.42
N ASN A 8 -59.17 2.74 10.50
CA ASN A 8 -59.19 1.93 11.71
C ASN A 8 -57.78 1.84 12.31
N LYS A 9 -57.66 1.70 13.64
CA LYS A 9 -56.38 1.70 14.36
C LYS A 9 -55.39 0.67 13.79
N ASP A 10 -55.88 -0.51 13.43
CA ASP A 10 -55.06 -1.60 12.87
C ASP A 10 -54.55 -1.29 11.46
N LYS A 11 -55.38 -0.67 10.62
CA LYS A 11 -54.99 -0.26 9.26
C LYS A 11 -53.94 0.86 9.28
N LYS A 12 -54.03 1.78 10.26
CA LYS A 12 -53.00 2.81 10.49
C LYS A 12 -51.66 2.21 10.87
N ILE A 13 -51.65 1.22 11.76
CA ILE A 13 -50.44 0.50 12.18
C ILE A 13 -49.78 -0.20 11.00
N ILE A 14 -50.56 -0.91 10.18
CA ILE A 14 -50.05 -1.59 8.98
C ILE A 14 -49.41 -0.60 8.00
N ILE A 15 -50.03 0.55 7.76
CA ILE A 15 -49.49 1.57 6.85
C ILE A 15 -48.18 2.15 7.38
N VAL A 16 -48.11 2.45 8.68
CA VAL A 16 -46.88 2.96 9.31
C VAL A 16 -45.75 1.93 9.23
N LEU A 17 -46.05 0.67 9.52
CA LEU A 17 -45.07 -0.42 9.46
C LEU A 17 -44.57 -0.62 8.02
N SER A 18 -45.47 -0.57 7.03
CA SER A 18 -45.11 -0.70 5.62
C SER A 18 -44.23 0.46 5.14
N PHE A 19 -44.47 1.67 5.63
CA PHE A 19 -43.65 2.85 5.30
C PHE A 19 -42.26 2.77 5.93
N LEU A 20 -42.16 2.27 7.18
CA LEU A 20 -40.89 2.04 7.85
C LEU A 20 -40.03 1.01 7.10
N LEU A 21 -40.64 -0.07 6.62
CA LEU A 21 -39.94 -1.10 5.84
C LEU A 21 -39.36 -0.54 4.54
N LEU A 22 -40.12 0.35 3.88
CA LEU A 22 -39.72 1.02 2.65
C LEU A 22 -38.51 1.94 2.84
N LEU A 23 -38.46 2.67 3.97
CA LEU A 23 -37.32 3.50 4.35
C LEU A 23 -36.04 2.68 4.59
N VAL A 24 -36.15 1.55 5.28
CA VAL A 24 -35.00 0.64 5.52
C VAL A 24 -34.49 0.06 4.21
N PHE A 25 -35.38 -0.35 3.31
CA PHE A 25 -35.01 -0.90 2.01
C PHE A 25 -34.32 0.14 1.10
N ALA A 26 -34.80 1.39 1.11
CA ALA A 26 -34.16 2.49 0.37
C ALA A 26 -32.76 2.83 0.92
N GLY A 27 -32.59 2.85 2.25
CA GLY A 27 -31.29 3.10 2.89
C GLY A 27 -30.25 2.00 2.64
N TYR A 28 -30.68 0.75 2.49
CA TYR A 28 -29.77 -0.34 2.12
C TYR A 28 -29.25 -0.20 0.68
N GLN A 29 -30.13 0.18 -0.26
CA GLN A 29 -29.75 0.37 -1.67
C GLN A 29 -28.79 1.53 -1.89
N THR A 30 -28.91 2.63 -1.13
CA THR A 30 -28.00 3.78 -1.25
C THR A 30 -26.58 3.43 -0.82
N ASN A 31 -26.40 2.67 0.27
CA ASN A 31 -25.08 2.24 0.72
C ASN A 31 -24.40 1.30 -0.28
N SER A 32 -25.16 0.37 -0.90
CA SER A 32 -24.62 -0.53 -1.93
C SER A 32 -24.26 0.22 -3.21
N THR A 33 -25.08 1.18 -3.63
CA THR A 33 -24.83 1.98 -4.83
C THR A 33 -23.60 2.88 -4.67
N ILE A 34 -23.42 3.51 -3.51
CA ILE A 34 -22.24 4.34 -3.21
C ILE A 34 -20.95 3.50 -3.21
N LYS A 35 -20.99 2.29 -2.62
CA LYS A 35 -19.86 1.36 -2.69
C LYS A 35 -19.52 0.97 -4.12
N ASN A 36 -20.53 0.68 -4.96
CA ASN A 36 -20.33 0.37 -6.37
C ASN A 36 -19.75 1.53 -7.18
N ILE A 37 -20.17 2.77 -6.91
CA ILE A 37 -19.59 3.97 -7.54
C ILE A 37 -18.12 4.13 -7.14
N LYS A 38 -17.79 3.94 -5.86
CA LYS A 38 -16.41 4.01 -5.37
C LYS A 38 -15.53 2.93 -5.99
N ILE A 39 -16.05 1.70 -6.14
CA ILE A 39 -15.36 0.59 -6.80
C ILE A 39 -15.08 0.92 -8.27
N LYS A 40 -16.07 1.43 -9.01
CA LYS A 40 -15.89 1.83 -10.42
C LYS A 40 -14.87 2.95 -10.60
N ASN A 41 -14.85 3.93 -9.69
CA ASN A 41 -13.85 4.99 -9.74
C ASN A 41 -12.43 4.44 -9.51
N LEU A 42 -12.27 3.54 -8.54
CA LEU A 42 -11.00 2.86 -8.29
C LEU A 42 -10.56 2.00 -9.49
N GLU A 43 -11.49 1.29 -10.13
CA GLU A 43 -11.22 0.50 -11.34
C GLU A 43 -10.75 1.37 -12.51
N ASN A 44 -11.37 2.55 -12.69
CA ASN A 44 -10.91 3.52 -13.67
C ASN A 44 -9.51 4.09 -13.34
N GLU A 45 -9.25 4.46 -12.09
CA GLU A 45 -7.92 4.94 -11.66
C GLU A 45 -6.84 3.87 -11.90
N ILE A 46 -7.14 2.60 -11.60
CA ILE A 46 -6.24 1.47 -11.86
C ILE A 46 -5.98 1.30 -13.37
N ASN A 47 -7.02 1.39 -14.20
CA ASN A 47 -6.89 1.27 -15.65
C ASN A 47 -6.07 2.42 -16.25
N GLU A 48 -6.26 3.66 -15.78
CA GLU A 48 -5.45 4.81 -16.20
C GLU A 48 -3.98 4.66 -15.79
N LEU A 49 -3.71 4.20 -14.57
CA LEU A 49 -2.36 3.90 -14.10
C LEU A 49 -1.70 2.78 -14.92
N SER A 50 -2.44 1.71 -15.23
CA SER A 50 -1.95 0.60 -16.06
C SER A 50 -1.60 1.07 -17.47
N LEU A 51 -2.46 1.88 -18.10
CA LEU A 51 -2.18 2.47 -19.41
C LEU A 51 -0.97 3.42 -19.37
N ASN A 52 -0.79 4.19 -18.30
CA ASN A 52 0.35 5.07 -18.14
C ASN A 52 1.67 4.30 -17.96
N ILE A 53 1.65 3.18 -17.24
CA ILE A 53 2.81 2.27 -17.12
C ILE A 53 3.12 1.65 -18.49
N GLU A 54 2.11 1.15 -19.22
CA GLU A 54 2.29 0.57 -20.56
C GLU A 54 2.87 1.60 -21.55
N ASN A 55 2.33 2.82 -21.56
CA ASN A 55 2.82 3.90 -22.41
C ASN A 55 4.23 4.40 -22.01
N SER A 56 4.57 4.37 -20.72
CA SER A 56 5.92 4.71 -20.25
C SER A 56 6.92 3.64 -20.67
N ASN A 57 6.56 2.36 -20.55
CA ASN A 57 7.39 1.25 -21.05
C ASN A 57 7.55 1.32 -22.57
N ARG A 58 6.49 1.66 -23.33
CA ARG A 58 6.58 1.84 -24.79
C ARG A 58 7.52 2.98 -25.21
N LYS A 59 7.67 4.03 -24.40
CA LYS A 59 8.66 5.10 -24.65
C LYS A 59 10.10 4.67 -24.36
N VAL A 60 10.33 3.73 -23.43
CA VAL A 60 11.66 3.20 -23.11
C VAL A 60 12.17 2.28 -24.24
N TYR A 61 11.32 1.43 -24.82
CA TYR A 61 11.72 0.53 -25.92
C TYR A 61 11.93 1.21 -27.28
N ALA A 62 11.52 2.47 -27.45
CA ALA A 62 11.79 3.23 -28.68
C ALA A 62 13.16 3.94 -28.68
N ALA A 63 13.91 3.90 -27.56
CA ALA A 63 15.15 4.67 -27.39
C ALA A 63 16.41 3.82 -27.14
N SER A 64 16.32 2.49 -27.09
CA SER A 64 17.49 1.63 -26.91
C SER A 64 17.83 0.86 -28.19
N ASN A 65 18.72 1.43 -29.01
CA ASN A 65 19.56 0.63 -29.89
C ASN A 65 20.55 -0.13 -29.02
N PHE A 66 20.22 -1.36 -28.62
CA PHE A 66 21.19 -2.28 -28.04
C PHE A 66 21.03 -3.64 -28.71
N THR A 67 22.03 -4.01 -29.50
CA THR A 67 22.16 -5.32 -30.14
C THR A 67 22.43 -6.40 -29.08
N PRO A 68 21.71 -7.53 -29.08
CA PRO A 68 22.02 -8.66 -28.22
C PRO A 68 23.28 -9.36 -28.76
N ASN A 69 24.29 -9.55 -27.91
CA ASN A 69 25.32 -10.56 -28.17
C ASN A 69 25.00 -11.77 -27.31
N GLU A 70 24.84 -12.90 -27.98
CA GLU A 70 24.58 -14.22 -27.41
C GLU A 70 25.80 -14.75 -26.63
N ASN A 71 25.49 -15.76 -25.79
CA ASN A 71 26.35 -16.63 -25.00
C ASN A 71 26.68 -16.05 -23.61
N ILE A 72 26.32 -16.71 -22.51
CA ILE A 72 26.95 -17.95 -22.04
C ILE A 72 25.97 -18.83 -21.23
N GLU A 73 26.29 -20.11 -21.32
CA GLU A 73 25.66 -21.34 -20.89
C GLU A 73 25.21 -21.44 -19.41
N THR A 74 24.15 -22.23 -19.24
CA THR A 74 23.68 -22.86 -17.99
C THR A 74 24.75 -23.69 -17.30
N GLU A 75 24.96 -23.46 -16.00
CA GLU A 75 25.40 -24.52 -15.10
C GLU A 75 24.78 -24.37 -13.70
N ASN A 76 24.02 -25.39 -13.29
CA ASN A 76 23.52 -25.59 -11.94
C ASN A 76 24.69 -25.87 -10.98
N LYS A 77 24.74 -25.18 -9.84
CA LYS A 77 25.22 -25.75 -8.55
C LYS A 77 24.84 -24.85 -7.37
N GLU A 78 24.13 -25.45 -6.42
CA GLU A 78 23.96 -24.93 -5.06
C GLU A 78 25.33 -24.70 -4.41
N GLN A 79 25.60 -23.46 -3.98
CA GLN A 79 26.56 -23.24 -2.90
C GLN A 79 26.19 -21.98 -2.12
N LYS A 80 25.97 -22.20 -0.82
CA LYS A 80 25.65 -21.20 0.20
C LYS A 80 26.96 -20.49 0.54
N GLU A 81 27.23 -19.35 -0.11
CA GLU A 81 28.39 -18.53 0.20
C GLU A 81 27.96 -17.28 0.97
N VAL A 82 28.53 -17.11 2.17
CA VAL A 82 28.39 -15.90 2.98
C VAL A 82 29.26 -14.83 2.32
N ILE A 83 28.65 -13.98 1.51
CA ILE A 83 29.36 -12.87 0.87
C ILE A 83 29.38 -11.69 1.86
N ASN A 84 30.54 -11.45 2.48
CA ASN A 84 30.89 -10.13 3.02
C ASN A 84 31.08 -9.20 1.83
N ILE A 85 30.13 -8.29 1.60
CA ILE A 85 30.21 -7.30 0.52
C ILE A 85 30.99 -6.09 1.06
N GLU A 86 32.29 -6.04 0.74
CA GLU A 86 33.02 -4.77 0.68
C GLU A 86 32.43 -3.95 -0.47
N SER A 87 31.83 -2.81 -0.11
CA SER A 87 31.11 -1.92 -1.02
C SER A 87 32.06 -1.19 -1.97
N ASN A 88 31.93 -1.44 -3.26
CA ASN A 88 32.53 -0.63 -4.32
C ASN A 88 31.63 0.59 -4.57
N GLU A 89 32.20 1.79 -4.43
CA GLU A 89 31.52 3.08 -4.22
C GLU A 89 30.75 3.65 -5.44
N ASN A 90 30.62 2.91 -6.53
CA ASN A 90 30.13 3.45 -7.82
C ASN A 90 28.96 2.69 -8.46
N ASP A 91 28.25 1.85 -7.70
CA ASP A 91 26.99 1.26 -8.17
C ASP A 91 25.85 1.77 -7.28
N ILE A 92 25.38 3.00 -7.57
CA ILE A 92 24.14 3.52 -6.99
C ILE A 92 23.00 2.74 -7.64
N THR A 93 22.84 1.48 -7.21
CA THR A 93 21.68 0.68 -7.53
C THR A 93 20.42 1.49 -7.19
N PRO A 94 19.31 1.37 -7.94
CA PRO A 94 18.00 1.90 -7.52
C PRO A 94 17.46 1.24 -6.23
N TYR A 95 18.31 0.53 -5.49
CA TYR A 95 18.04 -0.34 -4.35
C TYR A 95 18.87 0.07 -3.13
N ARG A 96 18.99 1.37 -2.87
CA ARG A 96 19.36 1.85 -1.54
C ARG A 96 18.44 1.18 -0.54
N THR A 97 18.99 0.53 0.49
CA THR A 97 18.20 -0.31 1.39
C THR A 97 17.06 0.53 1.95
N ILE A 98 15.83 0.00 1.99
CA ILE A 98 14.66 0.75 2.47
C ILE A 98 14.91 1.40 3.84
N LYS A 99 15.73 0.77 4.70
CA LYS A 99 16.23 1.32 5.97
C LYS A 99 16.95 2.66 5.78
N GLU A 100 17.89 2.75 4.84
CA GLU A 100 18.60 3.99 4.52
C GLU A 100 17.66 5.07 3.99
N ARG A 101 16.64 4.71 3.19
CA ARG A 101 15.63 5.68 2.73
C ARG A 101 14.86 6.28 3.91
N PHE A 102 14.48 5.46 4.90
CA PHE A 102 13.87 5.95 6.14
C PHE A 102 14.82 6.88 6.91
N ILE A 103 16.10 6.53 7.02
CA ILE A 103 17.12 7.33 7.72
C ILE A 103 17.34 8.69 7.02
N ASP A 104 17.41 8.71 5.70
CA ASP A 104 17.64 9.95 4.97
C ASP A 104 16.43 10.88 5.00
N ILE A 105 15.24 10.35 4.75
CA ILE A 105 14.01 11.15 4.85
C ILE A 105 13.82 11.66 6.29
N ALA A 106 14.21 10.88 7.31
CA ALA A 106 14.16 11.32 8.70
C ALA A 106 15.01 12.57 8.96
N LYS A 107 16.20 12.69 8.34
CA LYS A 107 17.05 13.89 8.45
C LYS A 107 16.32 15.14 7.97
N ASP A 108 15.61 15.04 6.85
CA ASP A 108 14.86 16.17 6.26
C ASP A 108 13.73 16.66 7.17
N ILE A 109 13.10 15.77 7.94
CA ILE A 109 12.02 16.09 8.87
C ILE A 109 12.47 16.21 10.33
N LYS A 110 13.78 16.31 10.59
CA LYS A 110 14.38 16.46 11.93
C LYS A 110 14.05 15.32 12.92
N LYS A 111 13.81 14.11 12.40
CA LYS A 111 13.75 12.86 13.16
C LYS A 111 15.15 12.24 13.23
N GLU A 112 15.41 11.45 14.26
CA GLU A 112 16.73 10.85 14.52
C GLU A 112 16.60 9.32 14.56
N TYR A 113 17.40 8.63 13.75
CA TYR A 113 17.48 7.17 13.79
C TYR A 113 18.42 6.75 14.93
N ASP A 114 17.97 5.83 15.78
CA ASP A 114 18.73 5.32 16.93
C ASP A 114 18.55 3.80 17.04
N GLU A 115 19.59 3.04 16.68
CA GLU A 115 19.56 1.57 16.65
C GLU A 115 19.44 0.95 18.06
N SER A 116 19.68 1.72 19.12
CA SER A 116 19.53 1.23 20.50
C SER A 116 18.08 1.13 20.95
N ILE A 117 17.13 1.74 20.21
CA ILE A 117 15.69 1.66 20.51
C ILE A 117 15.20 0.26 20.14
N ASN A 118 14.94 -0.55 21.18
CA ASN A 118 14.28 -1.85 21.10
C ASN A 118 12.92 -1.83 21.82
N ASP A 119 12.35 -0.63 21.98
CA ASP A 119 11.11 -0.36 22.72
C ASP A 119 9.83 -0.82 21.96
N THR A 120 8.70 -0.18 22.23
CA THR A 120 7.36 -0.57 21.80
C THR A 120 7.16 -0.30 20.31
N GLU A 121 6.45 -1.21 19.64
CA GLU A 121 5.96 -1.01 18.28
C GLU A 121 5.03 0.22 18.21
N ALA A 122 5.50 1.28 17.54
CA ALA A 122 4.75 2.52 17.40
C ALA A 122 3.83 2.49 16.17
N ILE A 123 4.38 2.11 15.02
CA ILE A 123 3.64 1.99 13.75
C ILE A 123 4.17 0.76 13.02
N SER A 124 3.27 -0.07 12.50
CA SER A 124 3.64 -1.13 11.56
C SER A 124 2.67 -1.20 10.38
N PHE A 125 3.19 -1.72 9.27
CA PHE A 125 2.42 -1.97 8.06
C PHE A 125 3.14 -3.02 7.20
N GLU A 126 2.40 -3.61 6.26
CA GLU A 126 2.88 -4.69 5.41
C GLU A 126 2.93 -4.23 3.94
N THR A 127 3.92 -4.74 3.20
CA THR A 127 4.03 -4.56 1.75
C THR A 127 4.50 -5.84 1.08
N MET A 128 4.04 -6.12 -0.14
CA MET A 128 4.55 -7.22 -0.94
C MET A 128 5.91 -6.90 -1.56
N ASP A 129 6.22 -5.62 -1.73
CA ASP A 129 7.46 -5.15 -2.33
C ASP A 129 7.92 -3.85 -1.67
N LEU A 130 9.13 -3.87 -1.13
CA LEU A 130 9.77 -2.70 -0.50
C LEU A 130 10.05 -1.57 -1.50
N SER A 131 10.19 -1.89 -2.80
CA SER A 131 10.42 -0.91 -3.86
C SER A 131 9.21 0.00 -4.08
N THR A 132 8.00 -0.49 -3.81
CA THR A 132 6.75 0.25 -4.03
C THR A 132 6.49 1.33 -2.99
N LEU A 133 7.22 1.34 -1.87
CA LEU A 133 7.13 2.43 -0.90
C LEU A 133 7.73 3.69 -1.50
N THR A 134 6.91 4.74 -1.65
CA THR A 134 7.37 6.06 -2.11
C THR A 134 7.96 6.88 -0.95
N ASP A 135 8.87 7.81 -1.26
CA ASP A 135 9.46 8.70 -0.25
C ASP A 135 8.40 9.51 0.51
N ASN A 136 7.34 9.92 -0.18
CA ASN A 136 6.23 10.64 0.44
C ASN A 136 5.45 9.79 1.45
N GLN A 137 5.28 8.49 1.19
CA GLN A 137 4.67 7.57 2.15
C GLN A 137 5.58 7.36 3.36
N ILE A 138 6.89 7.19 3.15
CA ILE A 138 7.88 7.08 4.23
C ILE A 138 7.84 8.33 5.12
N LYS A 139 7.91 9.52 4.49
CA LYS A 139 7.84 10.81 5.18
C LYS A 139 6.58 10.95 6.03
N LYS A 140 5.41 10.73 5.44
CA LYS A 140 4.13 10.79 6.17
C LYS A 140 4.04 9.78 7.31
N THR A 141 4.70 8.63 7.18
CA THR A 141 4.73 7.62 8.24
C THR A 141 5.61 8.07 9.39
N LEU A 142 6.80 8.60 9.09
CA LEU A 142 7.70 9.15 10.11
C LEU A 142 7.14 10.40 10.80
N GLU A 143 6.40 11.27 10.09
CA GLU A 143 5.75 12.45 10.68
C GLU A 143 4.67 12.10 11.71
N LYS A 144 4.05 10.92 11.60
CA LYS A 144 3.06 10.43 12.57
C LYS A 144 3.68 9.94 13.88
N LEU A 145 4.98 9.67 13.89
CA LEU A 145 5.66 9.20 15.09
C LEU A 145 5.70 10.32 16.15
N PRO A 146 5.25 10.07 17.39
CA PRO A 146 5.27 11.10 18.45
C PRO A 146 6.70 11.47 18.88
N ASN A 147 7.60 10.50 19.05
CA ASN A 147 8.95 10.78 19.56
C ASN A 147 9.88 11.27 18.45
N LYS A 148 10.93 12.02 18.82
CA LYS A 148 11.94 12.51 17.87
C LYS A 148 12.83 11.38 17.36
N LYS A 149 13.16 10.43 18.22
CA LYS A 149 13.99 9.27 17.89
C LYS A 149 13.14 8.08 17.45
N PHE A 150 13.67 7.24 16.58
CA PHE A 150 13.02 6.00 16.16
C PHE A 150 14.03 4.94 15.74
N ASN A 151 13.61 3.68 15.74
CA ASN A 151 14.30 2.58 15.05
C ASN A 151 13.34 1.95 14.03
N ILE A 152 13.89 1.21 13.07
CA ILE A 152 13.14 0.49 12.05
C ILE A 152 13.58 -0.98 12.04
N LYS A 153 12.59 -1.87 12.13
CA LYS A 153 12.76 -3.31 11.96
C LYS A 153 11.95 -3.75 10.75
N ILE A 154 12.52 -4.64 9.95
CA ILE A 154 11.88 -5.20 8.77
C ILE A 154 11.91 -6.71 8.90
N GLU A 155 10.74 -7.31 8.84
CA GLU A 155 10.55 -8.75 8.93
C GLU A 155 10.03 -9.26 7.60
N GLU A 156 10.75 -10.20 6.99
CA GLU A 156 10.28 -10.92 5.81
C GLU A 156 9.45 -12.13 6.25
N ASN A 157 8.27 -12.26 5.65
CA ASN A 157 7.35 -13.37 5.88
C ASN A 157 6.92 -13.96 4.53
N LYS A 158 6.38 -15.18 4.57
CA LYS A 158 5.88 -15.89 3.38
C LYS A 158 4.37 -16.12 3.49
N LEU A 159 3.66 -15.78 2.42
CA LEU A 159 2.25 -16.11 2.25
C LEU A 159 2.07 -16.89 0.94
N GLY A 160 2.00 -18.21 1.05
CA GLY A 160 2.04 -19.11 -0.12
C GLY A 160 3.40 -19.02 -0.82
N ASN A 161 3.38 -18.70 -2.12
CA ASN A 161 4.58 -18.54 -2.94
C ASN A 161 5.13 -17.10 -2.97
N ASN A 162 4.47 -16.17 -2.30
CA ASN A 162 4.84 -14.75 -2.30
C ASN A 162 5.53 -14.38 -0.99
N ASN A 163 6.56 -13.54 -1.10
CA ASN A 163 7.15 -12.87 0.05
C ASN A 163 6.34 -11.62 0.37
N PHE A 164 6.24 -11.29 1.64
CA PHE A 164 5.76 -10.00 2.11
C PHE A 164 6.63 -9.51 3.25
N TYR A 165 6.69 -8.19 3.41
CA TYR A 165 7.55 -7.52 4.35
C TYR A 165 6.69 -6.75 5.35
N LYS A 166 6.87 -7.04 6.63
CA LYS A 166 6.33 -6.23 7.72
C LYS A 166 7.39 -5.20 8.11
N ILE A 167 7.06 -3.92 7.95
CA ILE A 167 7.90 -2.80 8.39
C ILE A 167 7.36 -2.33 9.73
N ILE A 168 8.25 -2.22 10.72
CA ILE A 168 7.92 -1.88 12.10
C ILE A 168 8.79 -0.69 12.51
N LEU A 169 8.16 0.40 12.95
CA LEU A 169 8.83 1.55 13.54
C LEU A 169 8.72 1.46 15.07
N LEU A 170 9.86 1.53 15.75
CA LEU A 170 9.98 1.42 17.21
C LEU A 170 10.33 2.79 17.79
N GLN A 171 9.83 3.09 18.99
CA GLN A 171 10.07 4.35 19.72
C GLN A 171 10.10 4.19 21.22
#